data_AF-A0A354UDH7-F1
#
_entry.id   AF-A0A354UDH7-F1
#
_cell.length_a   1.000
_cell.length_b   1.000
_cell.length_c   1.000
_cell.angle_alpha   90.00
_cell.angle_beta   90.00
_cell.angle_gamma   90.00
#
_symmetry.space_group_name_H-M   'P 1'
#
loop_
_entity.id
_entity.type
_entity.pdbx_description
1 polymer ?
#
loop_
_entity_poly.entity_id
_entity_poly.type
_entity_poly.pdbx_seq_one_letter_code
_entity_poly.pdbx_strand_id
1 'polypeptide(L)'
;MILEKMKIYGVDNVGQSFTTLTRTDSATNLTYTVGQSEIKSDFDNCYPWCEMTEIVDETGNVFVKIPKFYSKITKNANGTYKLQISGCRYDGFSTLFIDGEGNEIDYVLVGKYEGSYDADAQSIKSQSGKTIKTNLSLTNFRTACKKNGEGYQQYDFLIDCIIKELFTIEFANTDSQSIMKGFTHSDNTTFLITGHTDNVKTPSGSYNNNHDLLEEPWTDTSCNTDGKHACKYRGMENLWGNTWTWCDGINFDNTKVFICTNPKHYQSNKYDAPYFYVGERVNSSGYVKVVAPLEKNTLLTFVSELGAGSSTYYSDFCYNSESGKILACGGSWRFSTNAGLWMCNGVEVVDVEKGDFSCRLCYKPL
;
A
#
# COMPACT_ATOMS: atom_id res chain seq x y z
N MET A 1 5.63 -3.59 -25.76
CA MET A 1 4.83 -4.30 -24.74
C MET A 1 5.27 -5.73 -24.49
N ILE A 2 5.21 -6.66 -25.47
CA ILE A 2 5.58 -8.07 -25.22
C ILE A 2 7.01 -8.23 -24.65
N LEU A 3 8.00 -7.54 -25.23
CA LEU A 3 9.38 -7.56 -24.73
C LEU A 3 9.54 -6.98 -23.33
N GLU A 4 8.75 -5.98 -22.94
CA GLU A 4 8.78 -5.43 -21.58
C GLU A 4 8.19 -6.41 -20.57
N LYS A 5 7.12 -7.16 -20.92
CA LYS A 5 6.53 -8.18 -20.03
C LYS A 5 7.49 -9.34 -19.73
N MET A 6 8.46 -9.59 -20.62
CA MET A 6 9.49 -10.63 -20.44
C MET A 6 10.65 -10.18 -19.54
N LYS A 7 10.78 -8.88 -19.24
CA LYS A 7 11.84 -8.42 -18.36
C LYS A 7 11.56 -8.83 -16.92
N ILE A 8 12.64 -9.07 -16.18
CA ILE A 8 12.63 -9.18 -14.72
C ILE A 8 13.21 -7.89 -14.17
N TYR A 9 12.48 -7.25 -13.26
CA TYR A 9 12.95 -6.11 -12.48
C TYR A 9 13.09 -6.57 -11.03
N GLY A 10 14.17 -6.18 -10.36
CA GLY A 10 14.39 -6.60 -8.99
C GLY A 10 15.25 -5.66 -8.18
N VAL A 11 15.24 -5.92 -6.88
CA VAL A 11 16.11 -5.31 -5.89
C VAL A 11 16.60 -6.37 -4.92
N ASP A 12 17.78 -6.16 -4.39
CA ASP A 12 18.44 -7.02 -3.42
C ASP A 12 18.75 -6.26 -2.13
N ASN A 13 19.12 -7.00 -1.09
CA ASN A 13 19.40 -6.52 0.25
C ASN A 13 18.17 -5.97 1.00
N VAL A 14 16.96 -6.39 0.64
CA VAL A 14 15.75 -6.02 1.39
C VAL A 14 15.83 -6.56 2.82
N GLY A 15 15.67 -5.68 3.82
CA GLY A 15 15.85 -6.01 5.23
C GLY A 15 17.26 -5.76 5.78
N GLN A 16 18.16 -5.14 5.00
CA GLN A 16 19.42 -4.60 5.53
C GLN A 16 19.19 -3.36 6.41
N SER A 17 20.22 -2.94 7.14
CA SER A 17 20.13 -1.78 8.06
C SER A 17 19.95 -0.43 7.37
N PHE A 18 20.42 -0.30 6.14
CA PHE A 18 20.17 0.87 5.29
C PHE A 18 18.83 0.74 4.56
N THR A 19 18.17 1.86 4.34
CA THR A 19 16.88 1.91 3.64
C THR A 19 17.05 1.76 2.12
N THR A 20 18.13 2.32 1.56
CA THR A 20 18.49 2.16 0.15
C THR A 20 18.88 0.72 -0.17
N LEU A 21 18.39 0.21 -1.30
CA LEU A 21 18.57 -1.16 -1.79
C LEU A 21 19.43 -1.19 -3.06
N THR A 22 19.86 -2.38 -3.46
CA THR A 22 20.63 -2.57 -4.70
C THR A 22 19.71 -3.05 -5.81
N ARG A 23 19.58 -2.29 -6.90
CA ARG A 23 18.83 -2.75 -8.08
C ARG A 23 19.49 -3.95 -8.74
N THR A 24 18.69 -4.86 -9.28
CA THR A 24 19.15 -6.05 -10.00
C THR A 24 18.41 -6.22 -11.32
N ASP A 25 18.85 -7.20 -12.11
CA ASP A 25 18.18 -7.60 -13.35
C ASP A 25 18.01 -6.39 -14.29
N SER A 26 16.85 -6.23 -14.93
CA SER A 26 16.58 -5.10 -15.83
C SER A 26 16.42 -3.76 -15.11
N ALA A 27 16.43 -3.74 -13.77
CA ALA A 27 16.33 -2.51 -12.99
C ALA A 27 17.69 -1.81 -12.80
N THR A 28 18.83 -2.49 -13.01
CA THR A 28 20.17 -2.03 -12.60
C THR A 28 20.51 -0.57 -12.96
N ASN A 29 20.09 -0.10 -14.12
CA ASN A 29 20.39 1.27 -14.61
C ASN A 29 19.19 2.23 -14.56
N LEU A 30 18.07 1.82 -13.95
CA LEU A 30 16.87 2.65 -13.85
C LEU A 30 16.99 3.62 -12.67
N THR A 31 16.54 4.84 -12.89
CA THR A 31 16.65 5.97 -11.97
C THR A 31 15.30 6.65 -11.77
N TYR A 32 15.25 7.53 -10.77
CA TYR A 32 14.11 8.41 -10.52
C TYR A 32 14.60 9.73 -9.90
N THR A 33 13.78 10.78 -9.96
CA THR A 33 14.09 12.07 -9.33
C THR A 33 13.74 12.07 -7.85
N VAL A 34 14.57 12.72 -7.01
CA VAL A 34 14.35 12.88 -5.56
C VAL A 34 14.19 14.35 -5.21
N GLY A 35 13.32 14.67 -4.24
CA GLY A 35 13.19 16.02 -3.66
C GLY A 35 12.43 17.06 -4.49
N GLN A 36 11.83 16.67 -5.63
CA GLN A 36 10.91 17.51 -6.40
C GLN A 36 9.46 17.08 -6.16
N SER A 37 8.48 17.99 -6.24
CA SER A 37 7.06 17.65 -6.11
C SER A 37 6.63 16.51 -7.02
N GLU A 38 7.09 16.52 -8.27
CA GLU A 38 6.84 15.49 -9.27
C GLU A 38 8.03 14.54 -9.38
N ILE A 39 7.77 13.23 -9.29
CA ILE A 39 8.78 12.18 -9.44
C ILE A 39 8.73 11.63 -10.85
N LYS A 40 9.81 11.83 -11.60
CA LYS A 40 10.04 11.18 -12.90
C LYS A 40 10.79 9.90 -12.65
N SER A 41 10.30 8.79 -13.17
CA SER A 41 10.85 7.45 -12.92
C SER A 41 11.05 6.73 -14.25
N ASP A 42 12.22 6.13 -14.47
CA ASP A 42 12.44 5.31 -15.67
C ASP A 42 11.47 4.11 -15.74
N PHE A 43 10.89 3.73 -14.60
CA PHE A 43 9.85 2.72 -14.50
C PHE A 43 8.53 3.14 -15.16
N ASP A 44 8.33 4.42 -15.49
CA ASP A 44 7.18 4.89 -16.27
C ASP A 44 7.06 4.20 -17.64
N ASN A 45 8.15 3.61 -18.13
CA ASN A 45 8.21 2.84 -19.37
C ASN A 45 8.36 1.32 -19.16
N CYS A 46 8.33 0.85 -17.91
CA CYS A 46 8.60 -0.54 -17.53
C CYS A 46 7.32 -1.27 -17.10
N TYR A 47 7.17 -2.52 -17.50
CA TYR A 47 6.06 -3.35 -17.00
C TYR A 47 6.31 -3.79 -15.54
N PRO A 48 5.30 -3.78 -14.65
CA PRO A 48 3.87 -3.46 -14.85
C PRO A 48 3.52 -1.98 -14.76
N TRP A 49 4.42 -1.12 -14.27
CA TRP A 49 4.15 0.28 -13.96
C TRP A 49 3.62 1.10 -15.13
N CYS A 50 4.11 0.86 -16.35
CA CYS A 50 3.66 1.56 -17.56
C CYS A 50 2.23 1.19 -18.00
N GLU A 51 1.68 0.08 -17.51
CA GLU A 51 0.29 -0.33 -17.74
C GLU A 51 -0.63 0.03 -16.55
N MET A 52 -0.10 0.66 -15.49
CA MET A 52 -0.93 1.20 -14.41
C MET A 52 -1.66 2.45 -14.90
N THR A 53 -2.99 2.37 -14.94
CA THR A 53 -3.83 3.39 -15.60
C THR A 53 -5.03 3.76 -14.75
N GLU A 54 -5.47 5.00 -14.89
CA GLU A 54 -6.71 5.47 -14.25
C GLU A 54 -7.93 4.89 -14.98
N ILE A 55 -8.90 4.39 -14.21
CA ILE A 55 -10.19 3.88 -14.70
C ILE A 55 -11.30 4.55 -13.91
N VAL A 56 -12.34 5.01 -14.60
CA VAL A 56 -13.54 5.56 -13.98
C VAL A 56 -14.70 4.60 -14.22
N ASP A 57 -15.38 4.19 -13.15
CA ASP A 57 -16.59 3.36 -13.28
C ASP A 57 -17.84 4.19 -13.59
N GLU A 58 -18.95 3.51 -13.86
CA GLU A 58 -20.23 4.15 -14.24
C GLU A 58 -20.80 5.05 -13.13
N THR A 59 -20.36 4.89 -11.89
CA THR A 59 -20.79 5.71 -10.73
C THR A 59 -19.80 6.83 -10.41
N GLY A 60 -18.79 7.03 -11.26
CA GLY A 60 -17.77 8.05 -11.12
C GLY A 60 -16.70 7.72 -10.08
N ASN A 61 -16.60 6.47 -9.61
CA ASN A 61 -15.45 6.08 -8.82
C ASN A 61 -14.21 6.04 -9.70
N VAL A 62 -13.12 6.60 -9.21
CA VAL A 62 -11.82 6.62 -9.88
C VAL A 62 -10.90 5.60 -9.22
N PHE A 63 -10.32 4.73 -10.04
CA PHE A 63 -9.41 3.68 -9.65
C PHE A 63 -8.08 3.79 -10.39
N VAL A 64 -7.03 3.26 -9.80
CA VAL A 64 -5.81 2.85 -10.50
C VAL A 64 -5.91 1.35 -10.77
N LYS A 65 -5.89 0.98 -12.05
CA LYS A 65 -5.75 -0.41 -12.48
C LYS A 65 -4.31 -0.84 -12.32
N ILE A 66 -4.08 -1.92 -11.58
CA ILE A 66 -2.78 -2.58 -11.48
C ILE A 66 -2.85 -3.87 -12.29
N PRO A 67 -2.08 -4.02 -13.37
CA PRO A 67 -2.07 -5.25 -14.16
C PRO A 67 -1.32 -6.36 -13.43
N LYS A 68 -1.74 -7.61 -13.66
CA LYS A 68 -1.12 -8.80 -13.06
C LYS A 68 0.36 -8.87 -13.38
N PHE A 69 1.16 -9.15 -12.37
CA PHE A 69 2.54 -9.57 -12.54
C PHE A 69 2.81 -10.80 -11.67
N TYR A 70 3.94 -11.43 -11.94
CA TYR A 70 4.46 -12.52 -11.12
C TYR A 70 5.67 -12.04 -10.34
N SER A 71 5.79 -12.52 -9.11
CA SER A 71 6.83 -12.14 -8.16
C SER A 71 7.59 -13.36 -7.66
N LYS A 72 8.84 -13.11 -7.25
CA LYS A 72 9.68 -14.08 -6.56
C LYS A 72 10.44 -13.38 -5.44
N ILE A 73 10.39 -13.96 -4.25
CA ILE A 73 11.17 -13.54 -3.09
C ILE A 73 12.18 -14.64 -2.78
N THR A 74 13.47 -14.30 -2.81
CA THR A 74 14.57 -15.24 -2.51
C THR A 74 15.29 -14.78 -1.25
N LYS A 75 15.44 -15.65 -0.26
CA LYS A 75 16.19 -15.35 0.96
C LYS A 75 17.69 -15.51 0.71
N ASN A 76 18.46 -14.49 1.06
CA ASN A 76 19.91 -14.50 0.98
C ASN A 76 20.56 -15.18 2.19
N ALA A 77 21.81 -15.59 2.05
CA ALA A 77 22.56 -16.26 3.12
C ALA A 77 22.77 -15.36 4.37
N ASN A 78 22.81 -14.03 4.18
CA ASN A 78 22.92 -13.05 5.27
C ASN A 78 21.56 -12.68 5.90
N GLY A 79 20.46 -13.32 5.49
CA GLY A 79 19.13 -13.09 6.04
C GLY A 79 18.30 -12.00 5.36
N THR A 80 18.88 -11.21 4.45
CA THR A 80 18.12 -10.27 3.62
C THR A 80 17.38 -10.98 2.49
N TYR A 81 16.61 -10.26 1.69
CA TYR A 81 15.84 -10.81 0.58
C TYR A 81 16.13 -10.11 -0.74
N LYS A 82 16.09 -10.89 -1.82
CA LYS A 82 15.97 -10.42 -3.19
C LYS A 82 14.51 -10.49 -3.64
N LEU A 83 13.96 -9.37 -4.08
CA LEU A 83 12.61 -9.25 -4.63
C LEU A 83 12.70 -9.08 -6.14
N GLN A 84 11.90 -9.82 -6.90
CA GLN A 84 11.87 -9.76 -8.36
C GLN A 84 10.44 -9.82 -8.86
N ILE A 85 10.12 -9.06 -9.92
CA ILE A 85 8.84 -9.11 -10.61
C ILE A 85 9.01 -9.22 -12.13
N SER A 86 8.00 -9.81 -12.80
CA SER A 86 7.93 -9.92 -14.25
C SER A 86 6.47 -10.03 -14.74
N GLY A 87 6.21 -9.68 -16.00
CA GLY A 87 4.93 -10.00 -16.66
C GLY A 87 4.81 -11.45 -17.08
N CYS A 88 5.89 -12.23 -17.03
CA CYS A 88 5.90 -13.66 -17.34
C CYS A 88 6.13 -14.52 -16.09
N ARG A 89 5.52 -15.71 -16.06
CA ARG A 89 5.77 -16.71 -15.02
C ARG A 89 7.05 -17.49 -15.33
N TYR A 90 8.15 -17.08 -14.70
CA TYR A 90 9.41 -17.82 -14.70
C TYR A 90 9.47 -18.85 -13.56
N ASP A 91 10.52 -19.66 -13.53
CA ASP A 91 10.71 -20.66 -12.48
C ASP A 91 10.83 -20.03 -11.07
N GLY A 92 10.02 -20.54 -10.15
CA GLY A 92 9.87 -20.01 -8.78
C GLY A 92 9.09 -18.69 -8.69
N PHE A 93 8.51 -18.17 -9.77
CA PHE A 93 7.63 -17.01 -9.74
C PHE A 93 6.17 -17.43 -9.54
N SER A 94 5.45 -16.70 -8.68
CA SER A 94 4.01 -16.88 -8.42
C SER A 94 3.30 -15.53 -8.43
N THR A 95 2.01 -15.43 -8.13
CA THR A 95 1.28 -14.15 -8.20
C THR A 95 0.29 -14.01 -7.05
N LEU A 96 0.10 -12.77 -6.60
CA LEU A 96 -0.96 -12.38 -5.66
C LEU A 96 -2.25 -11.93 -6.35
N PHE A 97 -2.26 -11.90 -7.69
CA PHE A 97 -3.44 -11.58 -8.49
C PHE A 97 -4.32 -12.83 -8.63
N ILE A 98 -5.07 -13.14 -7.58
CA ILE A 98 -5.97 -14.29 -7.49
C ILE A 98 -7.37 -13.89 -7.03
N ASP A 99 -8.37 -14.68 -7.42
CA ASP A 99 -9.78 -14.55 -7.00
C ASP A 99 -10.08 -15.16 -5.61
N GLY A 100 -9.14 -15.97 -5.10
CA GLY A 100 -9.28 -16.73 -3.86
C GLY A 100 -9.97 -18.09 -3.99
N GLU A 101 -10.32 -18.49 -5.21
CA GLU A 101 -10.69 -19.86 -5.60
C GLU A 101 -9.52 -20.61 -6.27
N GLY A 102 -8.41 -19.91 -6.48
CA GLY A 102 -7.17 -20.44 -7.05
C GLY A 102 -6.95 -20.05 -8.50
N ASN A 103 -7.87 -19.27 -9.10
CA ASN A 103 -7.69 -18.73 -10.43
C ASN A 103 -6.95 -17.40 -10.36
N GLU A 104 -6.14 -17.15 -11.38
CA GLU A 104 -5.49 -15.86 -11.54
C GLU A 104 -6.43 -14.85 -12.19
N ILE A 105 -6.38 -13.63 -11.71
CA ILE A 105 -7.07 -12.48 -12.30
C ILE A 105 -6.05 -11.58 -13.01
N ASP A 106 -6.45 -10.92 -14.09
CA ASP A 106 -5.52 -10.14 -14.91
C ASP A 106 -5.19 -8.75 -14.35
N TYR A 107 -5.96 -8.28 -13.38
CA TYR A 107 -5.76 -6.99 -12.74
C TYR A 107 -6.50 -6.90 -11.41
N VAL A 108 -6.13 -5.90 -10.61
CA VAL A 108 -6.95 -5.35 -9.52
C VAL A 108 -7.18 -3.87 -9.77
N LEU A 109 -8.28 -3.33 -9.25
CA LEU A 109 -8.53 -1.89 -9.23
C LEU A 109 -8.40 -1.40 -7.78
N VAL A 110 -7.55 -0.41 -7.57
CA VAL A 110 -7.34 0.21 -6.25
C VAL A 110 -7.89 1.63 -6.32
N GLY A 111 -8.77 2.00 -5.39
CA GLY A 111 -9.38 3.33 -5.37
C GLY A 111 -8.27 4.38 -5.35
N LYS A 112 -8.35 5.34 -6.29
CA LYS A 112 -7.40 6.44 -6.39
C LYS A 112 -7.34 7.23 -5.08
N TYR A 113 -8.47 7.41 -4.42
CA TYR A 113 -8.62 8.22 -3.22
C TYR A 113 -8.97 7.37 -2.00
N GLU A 114 -8.73 7.93 -0.82
CA GLU A 114 -9.32 7.45 0.43
C GLU A 114 -10.86 7.48 0.33
N GLY A 115 -11.53 6.54 0.99
CA GLY A 115 -12.97 6.32 0.83
C GLY A 115 -13.80 7.50 1.32
N SER A 116 -14.65 8.04 0.45
CA SER A 116 -15.76 8.93 0.81
C SER A 116 -17.07 8.14 0.95
N TYR A 117 -18.13 8.72 1.49
CA TYR A 117 -19.40 8.01 1.70
C TYR A 117 -20.55 8.67 0.93
N ASP A 118 -21.20 7.89 0.09
CA ASP A 118 -22.47 8.21 -0.53
C ASP A 118 -23.59 7.78 0.41
N ALA A 119 -24.32 8.75 0.98
CA ALA A 119 -25.35 8.50 1.96
C ALA A 119 -26.61 7.84 1.37
N ASP A 120 -26.93 8.14 0.11
CA ASP A 120 -28.12 7.62 -0.57
C ASP A 120 -27.91 6.16 -0.98
N ALA A 121 -26.75 5.87 -1.59
CA ALA A 121 -26.37 4.50 -1.96
C ALA A 121 -25.84 3.68 -0.77
N GLN A 122 -25.59 4.32 0.38
CA GLN A 122 -24.95 3.73 1.56
C GLN A 122 -23.64 3.02 1.23
N SER A 123 -22.85 3.63 0.34
CA SER A 123 -21.68 2.99 -0.25
C SER A 123 -20.44 3.86 -0.13
N ILE A 124 -19.27 3.21 -0.04
CA ILE A 124 -18.00 3.92 -0.11
C ILE A 124 -17.70 4.26 -1.56
N LYS A 125 -17.20 5.47 -1.80
CA LYS A 125 -16.81 5.97 -3.12
C LYS A 125 -15.35 6.41 -3.14
N SER A 126 -14.71 6.30 -4.30
CA SER A 126 -13.37 6.83 -4.57
C SER A 126 -13.50 8.00 -5.53
N GLN A 127 -13.64 9.23 -5.02
CA GLN A 127 -13.92 10.42 -5.83
C GLN A 127 -13.11 11.61 -5.35
N SER A 128 -12.72 12.51 -6.26
CA SER A 128 -12.00 13.74 -5.92
C SER A 128 -12.89 14.77 -5.23
N GLY A 129 -12.29 15.64 -4.43
CA GLY A 129 -12.96 16.78 -3.77
C GLY A 129 -13.97 16.38 -2.70
N LYS A 130 -13.93 15.14 -2.20
CA LYS A 130 -14.84 14.62 -1.17
C LYS A 130 -14.20 14.59 0.20
N THR A 131 -15.03 14.77 1.23
CA THR A 131 -14.63 14.49 2.61
C THR A 131 -14.45 12.99 2.79
N ILE A 132 -13.34 12.61 3.43
CA ILE A 132 -13.04 11.22 3.75
C ILE A 132 -14.04 10.72 4.79
N LYS A 133 -14.56 9.52 4.57
CA LYS A 133 -15.38 8.83 5.54
C LYS A 133 -14.47 8.17 6.57
N THR A 134 -14.49 8.69 7.79
CA THR A 134 -13.90 8.04 8.96
C THR A 134 -14.99 7.58 9.93
N ASN A 135 -14.58 7.06 11.09
CA ASN A 135 -15.48 6.68 12.18
C ASN A 135 -16.51 5.62 11.77
N LEU A 136 -16.02 4.57 11.11
CA LEU A 136 -16.71 3.29 10.94
C LEU A 136 -15.73 2.17 11.26
N SER A 137 -16.28 1.03 11.67
CA SER A 137 -15.49 -0.18 11.84
C SER A 137 -15.06 -0.77 10.50
N LEU A 138 -14.01 -1.59 10.54
CA LEU A 138 -13.57 -2.38 9.38
C LEU A 138 -14.75 -3.17 8.77
N THR A 139 -15.62 -3.75 9.60
CA THR A 139 -16.81 -4.50 9.16
C THR A 139 -17.83 -3.62 8.44
N ASN A 140 -18.07 -2.41 8.95
CA ASN A 140 -19.00 -1.45 8.34
C ASN A 140 -18.46 -0.91 7.02
N PHE A 141 -17.16 -0.60 6.94
CA PHE A 141 -16.52 -0.23 5.68
C PHE A 141 -16.55 -1.35 4.66
N ARG A 142 -16.22 -2.59 5.04
CA ARG A 142 -16.36 -3.77 4.17
C ARG A 142 -17.77 -3.86 3.57
N THR A 143 -18.79 -3.70 4.41
CA THR A 143 -20.20 -3.75 4.00
C THR A 143 -20.52 -2.62 3.01
N ALA A 144 -20.10 -1.38 3.29
CA ALA A 144 -20.36 -0.23 2.45
C ALA A 144 -19.56 -0.27 1.12
N CYS A 145 -18.36 -0.84 1.08
CA CYS A 145 -17.64 -1.07 -0.18
C CYS A 145 -18.39 -2.05 -1.09
N LYS A 146 -18.88 -3.17 -0.53
CA LYS A 146 -19.65 -4.19 -1.25
C LYS A 146 -20.98 -3.68 -1.83
N LYS A 147 -21.50 -2.55 -1.35
CA LYS A 147 -22.70 -1.90 -1.91
C LYS A 147 -22.50 -1.35 -3.32
N ASN A 148 -21.26 -1.21 -3.80
CA ASN A 148 -20.98 -0.82 -5.19
C ASN A 148 -21.23 -1.96 -6.19
N GLY A 149 -21.35 -3.22 -5.73
CA GLY A 149 -21.68 -4.36 -6.59
C GLY A 149 -20.74 -5.55 -6.40
N GLU A 150 -20.90 -6.56 -7.25
CA GLU A 150 -20.03 -7.73 -7.28
C GLU A 150 -18.59 -7.34 -7.62
N GLY A 151 -17.61 -8.01 -7.00
CA GLY A 151 -16.19 -7.71 -7.15
C GLY A 151 -15.67 -6.50 -6.34
N TYR A 152 -16.55 -5.56 -5.97
CA TYR A 152 -16.17 -4.43 -5.11
C TYR A 152 -15.94 -4.87 -3.67
N GLN A 153 -14.87 -4.35 -3.08
CA GLN A 153 -14.41 -4.71 -1.76
C GLN A 153 -13.64 -3.55 -1.11
N GLN A 154 -13.33 -3.71 0.18
CA GLN A 154 -12.37 -2.87 0.87
C GLN A 154 -10.94 -3.26 0.46
N TYR A 155 -9.99 -2.35 0.64
CA TYR A 155 -8.56 -2.63 0.62
C TYR A 155 -8.22 -3.88 1.43
N ASP A 156 -7.42 -4.77 0.83
CA ASP A 156 -7.11 -6.07 1.39
C ASP A 156 -5.60 -6.32 1.43
N PHE A 157 -5.22 -7.34 2.20
CA PHE A 157 -3.82 -7.66 2.45
C PHE A 157 -3.04 -8.08 1.19
N LEU A 158 -3.70 -8.65 0.18
CA LEU A 158 -3.04 -9.02 -1.08
C LEU A 158 -2.68 -7.76 -1.87
N ILE A 159 -3.62 -6.81 -1.96
CA ILE A 159 -3.38 -5.51 -2.60
C ILE A 159 -2.26 -4.76 -1.86
N ASP A 160 -2.23 -4.83 -0.53
CA ASP A 160 -1.17 -4.23 0.29
C ASP A 160 0.23 -4.79 -0.02
N CYS A 161 0.35 -6.12 -0.11
CA CYS A 161 1.60 -6.76 -0.52
C CYS A 161 1.99 -6.41 -1.97
N ILE A 162 1.04 -6.39 -2.91
CA ILE A 162 1.27 -6.00 -4.32
C ILE A 162 1.87 -4.60 -4.41
N ILE A 163 1.28 -3.63 -3.71
CA ILE A 163 1.75 -2.24 -3.74
C ILE A 163 3.15 -2.12 -3.11
N LYS A 164 3.41 -2.82 -2.01
CA LYS A 164 4.73 -2.87 -1.36
C LYS A 164 5.80 -3.45 -2.29
N GLU A 165 5.51 -4.52 -3.03
CA GLU A 165 6.44 -5.07 -4.03
C GLU A 165 6.78 -4.06 -5.13
N LEU A 166 5.75 -3.39 -5.68
CA LEU A 166 5.92 -2.36 -6.72
C LEU A 166 6.77 -1.19 -6.21
N PHE A 167 6.44 -0.64 -5.04
CA PHE A 167 7.14 0.51 -4.46
C PHE A 167 8.61 0.17 -4.18
N THR A 168 8.86 -0.98 -3.55
CA THR A 168 10.20 -1.41 -3.13
C THR A 168 11.13 -1.55 -4.33
N ILE A 169 10.64 -2.17 -5.41
CA ILE A 169 11.44 -2.36 -6.64
C ILE A 169 11.61 -1.05 -7.37
N GLU A 170 10.55 -0.25 -7.51
CA GLU A 170 10.60 1.01 -8.24
C GLU A 170 11.60 1.98 -7.60
N PHE A 171 11.56 2.18 -6.28
CA PHE A 171 12.42 3.18 -5.63
C PHE A 171 13.73 2.61 -5.08
N ALA A 172 13.88 1.29 -5.05
CA ALA A 172 15.01 0.62 -4.40
C ALA A 172 15.23 1.18 -2.99
N ASN A 173 14.15 1.35 -2.24
CA ASN A 173 14.15 1.96 -0.92
C ASN A 173 12.99 1.42 -0.09
N THR A 174 13.25 1.12 1.18
CA THR A 174 12.26 0.67 2.17
C THR A 174 11.74 1.79 3.08
N ASP A 175 12.18 3.03 2.90
CA ASP A 175 11.67 4.21 3.60
C ASP A 175 10.81 5.03 2.63
N SER A 176 9.48 4.86 2.70
CA SER A 176 8.57 5.54 1.78
C SER A 176 8.56 7.06 1.98
N GLN A 177 8.74 7.50 3.23
CA GLN A 177 8.77 8.92 3.61
C GLN A 177 10.02 9.65 3.08
N SER A 178 11.12 8.93 2.84
CA SER A 178 12.32 9.50 2.21
C SER A 178 12.12 9.83 0.72
N ILE A 179 11.13 9.20 0.08
CA ILE A 179 10.74 9.46 -1.31
C ILE A 179 9.66 10.53 -1.36
N MET A 180 8.57 10.32 -0.61
CA MET A 180 7.48 11.27 -0.43
C MET A 180 7.00 11.19 1.01
N LYS A 181 7.22 12.26 1.79
CA LYS A 181 6.90 12.32 3.22
C LYS A 181 5.41 12.08 3.51
N GLY A 182 4.54 12.50 2.60
CA GLY A 182 3.09 12.43 2.75
C GLY A 182 2.56 13.37 3.85
N PHE A 183 1.25 13.37 4.06
CA PHE A 183 0.63 14.24 5.06
C PHE A 183 0.75 13.59 6.43
N THR A 184 1.83 13.86 7.18
CA THR A 184 2.23 13.11 8.39
C THR A 184 2.75 13.98 9.53
N HIS A 185 3.01 15.28 9.35
CA HIS A 185 3.61 16.15 10.36
C HIS A 185 2.82 16.22 11.69
N SER A 186 3.51 16.29 12.84
CA SER A 186 2.89 16.33 14.17
C SER A 186 1.92 17.51 14.37
N ASP A 187 2.18 18.61 13.68
CA ASP A 187 1.40 19.85 13.77
C ASP A 187 0.16 19.84 12.87
N ASN A 188 -0.03 18.80 12.05
CA ASN A 188 -1.28 18.62 11.31
C ASN A 188 -2.41 18.36 12.31
N THR A 189 -3.53 19.07 12.14
CA THR A 189 -4.63 19.05 13.12
C THR A 189 -5.84 18.22 12.68
N THR A 190 -5.97 17.93 11.39
CA THR A 190 -7.07 17.16 10.79
C THR A 190 -6.62 16.53 9.48
N PHE A 191 -7.31 15.46 9.05
CA PHE A 191 -7.15 14.92 7.70
C PHE A 191 -7.58 15.92 6.62
N LEU A 192 -6.97 15.77 5.45
CA LEU A 192 -7.29 16.46 4.20
C LEU A 192 -8.50 15.82 3.51
N ILE A 193 -9.19 16.58 2.66
CA ILE A 193 -10.14 16.02 1.69
C ILE A 193 -9.40 15.23 0.60
N THR A 194 -10.09 14.45 -0.21
CA THR A 194 -9.49 13.76 -1.36
C THR A 194 -9.21 14.71 -2.53
N GLY A 195 -8.25 14.40 -3.39
CA GLY A 195 -8.02 15.11 -4.66
C GLY A 195 -6.86 16.10 -4.65
N HIS A 196 -6.10 16.19 -3.56
CA HIS A 196 -4.97 17.13 -3.48
C HIS A 196 -3.89 16.84 -4.52
N THR A 197 -3.73 15.60 -4.96
CA THR A 197 -2.67 15.18 -5.90
C THR A 197 -3.15 15.11 -7.36
N ASP A 198 -4.34 15.63 -7.66
CA ASP A 198 -4.92 15.61 -9.02
C ASP A 198 -4.07 16.39 -10.02
N ASN A 199 -3.45 17.50 -9.58
CA ASN A 199 -2.61 18.33 -10.43
C ASN A 199 -1.17 17.80 -10.57
N VAL A 200 -0.73 16.82 -9.77
CA VAL A 200 0.60 16.22 -9.93
C VAL A 200 0.65 15.47 -11.27
N LYS A 201 1.48 15.90 -12.21
CA LYS A 201 1.45 15.39 -13.60
C LYS A 201 2.12 14.02 -13.76
N THR A 202 3.05 13.68 -12.89
CA THR A 202 3.73 12.39 -12.87
C THR A 202 2.92 11.34 -12.12
N PRO A 203 3.15 10.03 -12.38
CA PRO A 203 2.45 8.96 -11.67
C PRO A 203 2.67 9.02 -10.15
N SER A 204 3.84 9.47 -9.70
CA SER A 204 4.19 9.61 -8.28
C SER A 204 4.64 11.03 -7.96
N GLY A 205 4.39 11.49 -6.75
CA GLY A 205 4.78 12.83 -6.29
C GLY A 205 3.87 13.37 -5.17
N SER A 206 4.21 14.54 -4.65
CA SER A 206 3.39 15.26 -3.66
C SER A 206 2.80 16.54 -4.25
N TYR A 207 1.64 16.90 -3.72
CA TYR A 207 1.00 18.17 -4.06
C TYR A 207 1.91 19.34 -3.70
N ASN A 208 2.00 20.32 -4.59
CA ASN A 208 2.69 21.58 -4.36
C ASN A 208 1.65 22.71 -4.42
N ASN A 209 1.61 23.57 -3.39
CA ASN A 209 0.71 24.72 -3.34
C ASN A 209 0.94 25.72 -4.49
N ASN A 210 2.12 25.67 -5.11
CA ASN A 210 2.46 26.54 -6.21
C ASN A 210 1.97 26.05 -7.55
N HIS A 211 1.41 24.84 -7.74
CA HIS A 211 1.07 24.30 -9.08
C HIS A 211 0.07 25.16 -9.90
N ASP A 212 -0.60 26.13 -9.26
CA ASP A 212 -1.43 27.16 -9.91
C ASP A 212 -0.65 28.37 -10.47
N LEU A 213 0.67 28.47 -10.24
CA LEU A 213 1.50 29.58 -10.75
C LEU A 213 2.00 29.27 -12.17
N LEU A 214 1.74 30.16 -13.12
CA LEU A 214 2.01 29.96 -14.55
C LEU A 214 3.52 29.94 -14.93
N GLU A 215 4.45 29.92 -13.98
CA GLU A 215 5.89 30.07 -14.23
C GLU A 215 6.70 28.92 -13.60
N GLU A 216 7.31 28.12 -14.47
CA GLU A 216 8.39 27.18 -14.13
C GLU A 216 9.70 27.96 -13.88
N PRO A 217 10.59 27.52 -12.94
CA PRO A 217 10.46 26.32 -12.13
C PRO A 217 9.71 26.55 -10.82
N TRP A 218 8.93 25.56 -10.42
CA TRP A 218 8.31 25.49 -9.09
C TRP A 218 9.36 25.60 -7.98
N THR A 219 9.19 26.53 -7.05
CA THR A 219 10.20 26.85 -6.03
C THR A 219 10.02 26.12 -4.71
N ASP A 220 8.87 25.47 -4.47
CA ASP A 220 8.65 24.66 -3.28
C ASP A 220 9.17 23.23 -3.49
N THR A 221 10.42 23.03 -3.11
CA THR A 221 11.10 21.74 -3.07
C THR A 221 10.84 20.96 -1.78
N SER A 222 10.04 21.51 -0.85
CA SER A 222 9.85 20.94 0.48
C SER A 222 8.65 19.99 0.57
N CYS A 223 7.70 20.04 -0.37
CA CYS A 223 6.47 19.23 -0.37
C CYS A 223 6.68 17.70 -0.26
N ASN A 224 7.82 17.17 -0.73
CA ASN A 224 8.15 15.75 -0.56
C ASN A 224 8.84 15.42 0.78
N THR A 225 9.11 16.39 1.64
CA THR A 225 9.99 16.25 2.81
C THR A 225 9.42 16.78 4.12
N ASP A 226 8.48 17.73 4.09
CA ASP A 226 8.04 18.49 5.28
C ASP A 226 6.87 17.85 6.04
N GLY A 227 6.17 16.88 5.44
CA GLY A 227 5.06 16.17 6.07
C GLY A 227 3.70 16.90 5.99
N LYS A 228 3.58 17.96 5.19
CA LYS A 228 2.39 18.83 5.16
C LYS A 228 1.58 18.72 3.87
N HIS A 229 1.96 17.82 2.98
CA HIS A 229 1.35 17.68 1.66
C HIS A 229 0.86 16.26 1.43
N ALA A 230 -0.32 16.12 0.81
CA ALA A 230 -0.76 14.84 0.28
C ALA A 230 0.23 14.34 -0.78
N CYS A 231 0.42 13.02 -0.87
CA CYS A 231 1.27 12.39 -1.86
C CYS A 231 0.53 11.28 -2.59
N LYS A 232 1.01 10.93 -3.78
CA LYS A 232 0.50 9.77 -4.52
C LYS A 232 1.64 8.88 -4.99
N TYR A 233 1.37 7.59 -5.00
CA TYR A 233 2.21 6.59 -5.63
C TYR A 233 1.45 5.95 -6.79
N ARG A 234 1.99 6.07 -8.00
CA ARG A 234 1.40 5.50 -9.22
C ARG A 234 -0.11 5.80 -9.36
N GLY A 235 -0.49 7.05 -9.08
CA GLY A 235 -1.86 7.53 -9.11
C GLY A 235 -2.62 7.39 -7.79
N MET A 236 -2.27 6.46 -6.91
CA MET A 236 -2.97 6.23 -5.65
C MET A 236 -2.57 7.28 -4.60
N GLU A 237 -3.50 8.15 -4.24
CA GLU A 237 -3.32 9.23 -3.27
C GLU A 237 -3.37 8.70 -1.84
N ASN A 238 -2.44 9.15 -0.99
CA ASN A 238 -2.35 8.89 0.45
C ASN A 238 -2.44 7.39 0.81
N LEU A 239 -1.53 6.58 0.23
CA LEU A 239 -1.33 5.19 0.71
C LEU A 239 -0.74 5.14 2.13
N TRP A 240 -0.08 6.23 2.55
CA TRP A 240 0.37 6.47 3.92
C TRP A 240 0.14 7.93 4.28
N GLY A 241 0.11 8.20 5.59
CA GLY A 241 -0.30 9.48 6.11
C GLY A 241 -1.77 9.77 5.81
N ASN A 242 -2.19 11.00 6.09
CA ASN A 242 -3.57 11.42 6.10
C ASN A 242 -4.45 10.58 7.03
N THR A 243 -5.01 9.45 6.61
CA THR A 243 -5.75 8.54 7.51
C THR A 243 -5.21 7.12 7.49
N TRP A 244 -5.39 6.41 8.61
CA TRP A 244 -5.18 4.96 8.62
C TRP A 244 -6.14 4.30 7.62
N THR A 245 -5.65 3.32 6.85
CA THR A 245 -6.51 2.51 5.97
C THR A 245 -6.75 1.15 6.61
N TRP A 246 -8.01 0.80 6.90
CA TRP A 246 -8.37 -0.57 7.30
C TRP A 246 -8.00 -1.58 6.21
N CYS A 247 -7.39 -2.69 6.61
CA CYS A 247 -6.91 -3.75 5.72
C CYS A 247 -7.63 -5.07 6.01
N ASP A 248 -8.35 -5.57 5.03
CA ASP A 248 -9.15 -6.79 5.12
C ASP A 248 -8.36 -8.05 4.74
N GLY A 249 -8.97 -9.23 4.95
CA GLY A 249 -8.37 -10.51 4.56
C GLY A 249 -7.28 -11.04 5.49
N ILE A 250 -6.95 -10.31 6.57
CA ILE A 250 -5.99 -10.69 7.60
C ILE A 250 -6.59 -10.52 9.00
N ASN A 251 -6.40 -11.51 9.86
CA ASN A 251 -6.83 -11.53 11.26
C ASN A 251 -5.67 -11.95 12.17
N PHE A 252 -5.76 -11.53 13.43
CA PHE A 252 -4.78 -11.86 14.46
C PHE A 252 -5.40 -12.57 15.65
N ASP A 253 -4.74 -13.60 16.15
CA ASP A 253 -5.03 -14.22 17.45
C ASP A 253 -3.75 -14.27 18.30
N ASN A 254 -3.62 -13.32 19.22
CA ASN A 254 -2.36 -13.02 19.88
C ASN A 254 -1.24 -12.78 18.85
N THR A 255 -0.19 -13.60 18.79
CA THR A 255 0.90 -13.50 17.81
C THR A 255 0.58 -14.22 16.51
N LYS A 256 -0.48 -15.03 16.44
CA LYS A 256 -0.80 -15.82 15.25
C LYS A 256 -1.46 -14.96 14.18
N VAL A 257 -1.02 -15.13 12.95
CA VAL A 257 -1.57 -14.47 11.76
C VAL A 257 -2.42 -15.45 10.97
N PHE A 258 -3.63 -15.04 10.61
CA PHE A 258 -4.57 -15.82 9.80
C PHE A 258 -4.97 -15.02 8.57
N ILE A 259 -4.88 -15.65 7.40
CA ILE A 259 -5.21 -14.99 6.12
C ILE A 259 -6.32 -15.75 5.40
N CYS A 260 -7.23 -14.99 4.80
CA CYS A 260 -8.14 -15.44 3.75
C CYS A 260 -7.79 -14.68 2.47
N THR A 261 -7.69 -15.39 1.34
CA THR A 261 -7.40 -14.79 0.04
C THR A 261 -8.65 -14.55 -0.80
N ASN A 262 -9.81 -15.06 -0.38
CA ASN A 262 -11.08 -14.93 -1.09
C ASN A 262 -11.95 -13.81 -0.51
N PRO A 263 -12.16 -12.70 -1.24
CA PRO A 263 -12.98 -11.57 -0.78
C PRO A 263 -14.44 -11.89 -0.45
N LYS A 264 -15.01 -12.94 -1.06
CA LYS A 264 -16.37 -13.40 -0.80
C LYS A 264 -16.50 -13.90 0.65
N HIS A 265 -15.39 -14.30 1.28
CA HIS A 265 -15.35 -14.87 2.63
C HIS A 265 -14.67 -14.00 3.68
N TYR A 266 -14.33 -12.75 3.37
CA TYR A 266 -13.71 -11.85 4.34
C TYR A 266 -14.60 -11.61 5.56
N GLN A 267 -14.05 -11.88 6.73
CA GLN A 267 -14.67 -11.76 8.03
C GLN A 267 -13.61 -11.45 9.09
N SER A 268 -13.90 -10.46 9.95
CA SER A 268 -13.04 -10.09 11.07
C SER A 268 -13.10 -11.15 12.19
N ASN A 269 -12.00 -11.37 12.91
CA ASN A 269 -11.93 -12.28 14.07
C ASN A 269 -12.40 -13.71 13.76
N LYS A 270 -11.94 -14.24 12.61
CA LYS A 270 -12.15 -15.61 12.15
C LYS A 270 -10.82 -16.32 11.96
N TYR A 271 -10.73 -17.56 12.41
CA TYR A 271 -9.48 -18.33 12.53
C TYR A 271 -9.58 -19.76 11.97
N ASP A 272 -10.77 -20.16 11.53
CA ASP A 272 -11.04 -21.42 10.85
C ASP A 272 -11.28 -21.17 9.36
N ALA A 273 -11.37 -22.26 8.58
CA ALA A 273 -11.55 -22.18 7.15
C ALA A 273 -12.71 -21.22 6.77
N PRO A 274 -12.51 -20.32 5.80
CA PRO A 274 -11.37 -20.25 4.86
C PRO A 274 -10.20 -19.35 5.31
N TYR A 275 -10.11 -19.00 6.60
CA TYR A 275 -8.91 -18.40 7.17
C TYR A 275 -7.93 -19.48 7.61
N PHE A 276 -6.66 -19.33 7.23
CA PHE A 276 -5.62 -20.28 7.60
C PHE A 276 -4.51 -19.58 8.35
N TYR A 277 -3.99 -20.22 9.40
CA TYR A 277 -2.76 -19.82 10.05
C TYR A 277 -1.62 -19.79 9.04
N VAL A 278 -0.85 -18.71 9.01
CA VAL A 278 0.23 -18.48 8.04
C VAL A 278 1.56 -18.09 8.70
N GLY A 279 1.61 -17.99 10.02
CA GLY A 279 2.82 -17.66 10.76
C GLY A 279 2.54 -16.72 11.93
N GLU A 280 3.61 -16.15 12.47
CA GLU A 280 3.57 -15.27 13.63
C GLU A 280 3.84 -13.81 13.26
N ARG A 281 3.29 -12.88 14.04
CA ARG A 281 3.66 -11.48 14.11
C ARG A 281 4.45 -11.20 15.39
N VAL A 282 5.11 -10.05 15.42
CA VAL A 282 5.78 -9.52 16.61
C VAL A 282 4.80 -9.39 17.80
N ASN A 283 5.30 -9.48 19.03
CA ASN A 283 4.49 -9.45 20.26
C ASN A 283 4.53 -8.10 21.02
N SER A 284 5.19 -7.09 20.46
CA SER A 284 5.35 -5.76 21.04
C SER A 284 5.29 -4.70 19.94
N SER A 285 5.27 -3.42 20.32
CA SER A 285 5.27 -2.31 19.37
C SER A 285 6.68 -1.74 19.21
N GLY A 286 7.03 -1.29 18.01
CA GLY A 286 8.37 -0.75 17.74
C GLY A 286 8.61 -0.46 16.26
N TYR A 287 9.79 0.10 15.95
CA TYR A 287 10.21 0.32 14.57
C TYR A 287 10.52 -1.00 13.87
N VAL A 288 10.03 -1.12 12.64
CA VAL A 288 10.10 -2.32 11.82
C VAL A 288 11.54 -2.57 11.37
N LYS A 289 12.07 -3.74 11.74
CA LYS A 289 13.42 -4.17 11.37
C LYS A 289 13.38 -5.19 10.23
N VAL A 290 12.48 -6.16 10.29
CA VAL A 290 12.36 -7.20 9.26
C VAL A 290 10.90 -7.42 8.88
N VAL A 291 10.64 -7.35 7.58
CA VAL A 291 9.41 -7.84 6.95
C VAL A 291 9.77 -9.12 6.19
N ALA A 292 9.15 -10.24 6.56
CA ALA A 292 9.55 -11.56 6.08
C ALA A 292 8.36 -12.32 5.49
N PRO A 293 8.64 -13.26 4.55
CA PRO A 293 7.65 -14.23 4.07
C PRO A 293 6.97 -15.03 5.19
N LEU A 294 5.66 -15.21 5.05
CA LEU A 294 4.83 -16.08 5.88
C LEU A 294 4.91 -17.56 5.40
N GLU A 295 4.68 -18.52 6.30
CA GLU A 295 5.05 -19.94 6.14
C GLU A 295 4.38 -20.69 4.96
N LYS A 296 3.29 -20.14 4.39
CA LYS A 296 2.48 -20.83 3.36
C LYS A 296 2.48 -20.17 1.99
N ASN A 297 2.92 -18.91 1.90
CA ASN A 297 3.01 -18.19 0.65
C ASN A 297 4.12 -17.17 0.78
N THR A 298 5.19 -17.37 0.00
CA THR A 298 6.39 -16.54 0.12
C THR A 298 6.18 -15.09 -0.29
N LEU A 299 5.12 -14.78 -1.03
CA LEU A 299 4.76 -13.42 -1.44
C LEU A 299 3.93 -12.68 -0.37
N LEU A 300 3.30 -13.41 0.55
CA LEU A 300 2.62 -12.81 1.69
C LEU A 300 3.67 -12.52 2.75
N THR A 301 4.00 -11.24 2.94
CA THR A 301 5.04 -10.82 3.88
C THR A 301 4.46 -9.98 5.00
N PHE A 302 4.98 -10.15 6.22
CA PHE A 302 4.54 -9.38 7.37
C PHE A 302 5.70 -9.08 8.33
N VAL A 303 5.48 -8.15 9.26
CA VAL A 303 6.50 -7.74 10.24
C VAL A 303 6.83 -8.90 11.17
N SER A 304 8.10 -9.28 11.20
CA SER A 304 8.62 -10.43 11.96
C SER A 304 9.67 -10.05 13.00
N GLU A 305 10.30 -8.88 12.86
CA GLU A 305 11.29 -8.38 13.83
C GLU A 305 11.21 -6.86 13.98
N LEU A 306 11.43 -6.39 15.21
CA LEU A 306 11.49 -4.98 15.59
C LEU A 306 12.89 -4.58 16.05
N GLY A 307 13.07 -3.29 16.36
CA GLY A 307 14.31 -2.75 16.93
C GLY A 307 15.13 -1.91 15.95
N ALA A 308 14.50 -1.43 14.89
CA ALA A 308 15.06 -0.40 14.00
C ALA A 308 14.89 1.01 14.61
N GLY A 309 15.13 2.03 13.79
CA GLY A 309 14.79 3.43 14.06
C GLY A 309 14.18 4.10 12.84
N SER A 310 13.77 5.36 12.99
CA SER A 310 13.02 6.17 12.02
C SER A 310 13.76 6.56 10.73
N SER A 311 14.94 5.98 10.48
CA SER A 311 15.78 6.25 9.30
C SER A 311 16.62 5.03 8.89
N THR A 312 16.24 3.84 9.36
CA THR A 312 16.98 2.58 9.17
C THR A 312 15.99 1.47 8.86
N TYR A 313 16.43 0.44 8.12
CA TYR A 313 15.57 -0.66 7.69
C TYR A 313 14.33 -0.14 6.96
N TYR A 314 13.14 -0.24 7.55
CA TYR A 314 11.89 0.21 6.94
C TYR A 314 11.44 1.60 7.42
N SER A 315 12.12 2.19 8.40
CA SER A 315 11.83 3.49 9.03
C SER A 315 10.45 3.64 9.72
N ASP A 316 9.50 2.75 9.44
CA ASP A 316 8.12 2.86 9.90
C ASP A 316 7.88 2.11 11.22
N PHE A 317 6.81 2.48 11.92
CA PHE A 317 6.45 1.88 13.21
C PHE A 317 5.38 0.79 13.06
N CYS A 318 5.48 -0.29 13.83
CA CYS A 318 4.39 -1.24 13.98
C CYS A 318 3.82 -1.19 15.40
N TYR A 319 2.53 -0.89 15.49
CA TYR A 319 1.75 -1.05 16.71
C TYR A 319 1.20 -2.46 16.79
N ASN A 320 1.43 -3.12 17.91
CA ASN A 320 0.95 -4.47 18.16
C ASN A 320 0.59 -4.68 19.63
N SER A 321 -0.52 -5.40 19.84
CA SER A 321 -1.00 -5.85 21.14
C SER A 321 -1.58 -7.25 20.97
N GLU A 322 -1.40 -8.12 21.97
CA GLU A 322 -1.98 -9.46 22.00
C GLU A 322 -3.51 -9.45 21.87
N SER A 323 -4.16 -8.36 22.31
CA SER A 323 -5.61 -8.18 22.21
C SER A 323 -6.10 -7.82 20.82
N GLY A 324 -5.22 -7.30 19.95
CA GLY A 324 -5.61 -6.81 18.63
C GLY A 324 -5.98 -7.95 17.68
N LYS A 325 -6.97 -7.70 16.83
CA LYS A 325 -7.66 -8.71 16.01
C LYS A 325 -7.62 -8.41 14.52
N ILE A 326 -7.46 -7.15 14.15
CA ILE A 326 -7.56 -6.64 12.77
C ILE A 326 -6.38 -5.71 12.44
N LEU A 327 -6.17 -5.41 11.16
CA LEU A 327 -5.06 -4.60 10.66
C LEU A 327 -5.53 -3.24 10.11
N ALA A 328 -4.79 -2.19 10.41
CA ALA A 328 -4.77 -0.94 9.64
C ALA A 328 -3.33 -0.61 9.18
N CYS A 329 -3.21 0.07 8.05
CA CYS A 329 -1.94 0.40 7.41
C CYS A 329 -1.75 1.93 7.22
N GLY A 330 -0.50 2.36 7.09
CA GLY A 330 -0.12 3.66 6.53
C GLY A 330 0.05 4.82 7.52
N GLY A 331 -0.68 4.79 8.64
CA GLY A 331 -0.67 5.89 9.61
C GLY A 331 -1.53 7.08 9.22
N SER A 332 -1.90 7.91 10.20
CA SER A 332 -2.65 9.16 9.98
C SER A 332 -1.76 10.41 10.01
N TRP A 333 -2.39 11.57 9.81
CA TRP A 333 -1.77 12.88 9.60
C TRP A 333 -0.79 13.36 10.66
N ARG A 334 -0.81 12.77 11.86
CA ARG A 334 -0.07 13.23 13.06
C ARG A 334 1.08 12.32 13.47
N PHE A 335 1.37 11.27 12.71
CA PHE A 335 2.33 10.23 13.13
C PHE A 335 3.80 10.56 12.83
N SER A 336 4.06 11.69 12.19
CA SER A 336 5.39 12.18 11.83
C SER A 336 6.21 11.06 11.19
N THR A 337 7.41 10.81 11.68
CA THR A 337 8.34 9.78 11.24
C THR A 337 7.83 8.35 11.41
N ASN A 338 6.78 8.10 12.18
CA ASN A 338 6.30 6.73 12.40
C ASN A 338 5.42 6.23 11.26
N ALA A 339 4.83 7.12 10.47
CA ALA A 339 3.98 6.81 9.32
C ALA A 339 4.77 6.19 8.16
N GLY A 340 4.09 5.63 7.16
CA GLY A 340 4.76 5.11 5.97
C GLY A 340 4.13 3.81 5.47
N LEU A 341 4.61 3.35 4.32
CA LEU A 341 4.02 2.22 3.61
C LEU A 341 4.07 0.91 4.41
N TRP A 342 5.06 0.73 5.28
CA TRP A 342 5.22 -0.43 6.17
C TRP A 342 4.67 -0.20 7.57
N MET A 343 4.09 0.97 7.86
CA MET A 343 3.46 1.22 9.14
C MET A 343 2.23 0.30 9.31
N CYS A 344 2.22 -0.49 10.38
CA CYS A 344 1.10 -1.36 10.74
C CYS A 344 0.50 -1.01 12.09
N ASN A 345 -0.81 -1.17 12.20
CA ASN A 345 -1.52 -1.17 13.47
C ASN A 345 -2.34 -2.46 13.59
N GLY A 346 -1.88 -3.34 14.48
CA GLY A 346 -2.54 -4.57 14.89
C GLY A 346 -2.97 -4.56 16.35
N VAL A 347 -3.28 -3.41 16.96
CA VAL A 347 -3.77 -3.32 18.36
C VAL A 347 -5.29 -3.32 18.47
N GLU A 348 -5.96 -3.04 17.36
CA GLU A 348 -7.39 -2.76 17.32
C GLU A 348 -8.23 -4.04 17.43
N VAL A 349 -9.33 -3.96 18.17
CA VAL A 349 -10.34 -5.01 18.27
C VAL A 349 -11.39 -4.86 17.18
N VAL A 350 -12.26 -5.86 17.03
CA VAL A 350 -13.38 -5.80 16.08
C VAL A 350 -14.35 -4.67 16.47
N ASP A 351 -14.99 -4.08 15.47
CA ASP A 351 -16.04 -3.05 15.61
C ASP A 351 -15.59 -1.70 16.19
N VAL A 352 -14.29 -1.48 16.41
CA VAL A 352 -13.79 -0.17 16.82
C VAL A 352 -14.01 0.88 15.72
N GLU A 353 -14.42 2.08 16.13
CA GLU A 353 -14.56 3.24 15.26
C GLU A 353 -13.61 4.33 15.72
N LYS A 354 -12.89 4.95 14.78
CA LYS A 354 -11.88 5.96 15.07
C LYS A 354 -11.98 7.10 14.06
N GLY A 355 -11.82 8.33 14.53
CA GLY A 355 -11.91 9.53 13.69
C GLY A 355 -10.75 9.70 12.70
N ASP A 356 -9.66 8.97 12.87
CA ASP A 356 -8.47 8.98 12.00
C ASP A 356 -8.27 7.68 11.21
N PHE A 357 -9.30 6.82 11.15
CA PHE A 357 -9.31 5.58 10.37
C PHE A 357 -10.38 5.64 9.30
N SER A 358 -9.99 5.30 8.08
CA SER A 358 -10.79 5.25 6.87
C SER A 358 -10.63 3.90 6.18
N CYS A 359 -11.09 3.82 4.95
CA CYS A 359 -10.91 2.68 4.05
C CYS A 359 -10.50 3.17 2.66
N ARG A 360 -10.31 2.22 1.75
CA ARG A 360 -10.16 2.49 0.32
C ARG A 360 -10.99 1.48 -0.46
N LEU A 361 -11.80 1.98 -1.39
CA LEU A 361 -12.60 1.13 -2.28
C LEU A 361 -11.69 0.43 -3.26
N CYS A 362 -11.82 -0.88 -3.42
CA CYS A 362 -11.08 -1.68 -4.39
C CYS A 362 -12.05 -2.57 -5.16
N TYR A 363 -11.58 -3.13 -6.27
CA TYR A 363 -12.34 -4.09 -7.06
C TYR A 363 -11.42 -5.20 -7.58
N LYS A 364 -11.94 -6.44 -7.54
CA LYS A 364 -11.37 -7.62 -8.19
C LYS A 364 -12.44 -8.20 -9.13
N PRO A 365 -12.08 -8.65 -10.34
CA PRO A 365 -13.00 -9.38 -11.22
C PRO A 365 -13.14 -10.82 -10.70
N LEU A 366 -14.06 -11.03 -9.74
CA LEU A 366 -14.29 -12.28 -8.99
C LEU A 366 -15.34 -13.21 -9.60
#